data_AF-A0A353BDQ9-F1
#
_entry.id   AF-A0A353BDQ9-F1
#
_cell.length_a   1.000
_cell.length_b   1.000
_cell.length_c   1.000
_cell.angle_alpha   90.00
_cell.angle_beta   90.00
_cell.angle_gamma   90.00
#
_symmetry.space_group_name_H-M   'P 1'
#
loop_
_entity.id
_entity.type
_entity.pdbx_description
1 polymer ?
#
loop_
_entity_poly.entity_id
_entity_poly.type
_entity_poly.pdbx_seq_one_letter_code
_entity_poly.pdbx_strand_id
1 'polypeptide(L)'
;MEPINKSELTALLADKTRLSAQDISRVLKTLGEVLSENMHRGVSLPGVGEMKRLRRSQNTEQAQHQANEHLHDITVVLPDSAFEDKVAWNVAAAEFGQWLPKDPEPGAPLDEHKLVVEAPTNSVPTNTPEMDAPPRFKVGGTPDWLESPDIPRCCGTGMTFYAQLDTSFPPDFTFWDCAMIYIFVCNFCGSHATKVQSY
;
A
#
# COMPACT_ATOMS: atom_id res chain seq x y z
N MET A 1 5.57 -14.52 -11.37
CA MET A 1 5.90 -13.69 -12.56
C MET A 1 7.27 -14.13 -13.05
N GLU A 2 7.39 -14.63 -14.28
CA GLU A 2 8.70 -15.01 -14.82
C GLU A 2 9.55 -13.75 -15.08
N PRO A 3 10.87 -13.79 -14.83
CA PRO A 3 11.74 -12.64 -15.06
C PRO A 3 11.80 -12.34 -16.57
N ILE A 4 11.43 -11.12 -16.97
CA ILE A 4 11.54 -10.69 -18.36
C ILE A 4 13.02 -10.65 -18.76
N ASN A 5 13.38 -11.38 -19.80
CA ASN A 5 14.76 -11.38 -20.30
C ASN A 5 15.00 -10.20 -21.27
N LYS A 6 16.28 -9.92 -21.57
CA LYS A 6 16.66 -8.79 -22.44
C LYS A 6 16.04 -8.87 -23.83
N SER A 7 15.95 -10.06 -24.41
CA SER A 7 15.34 -10.27 -25.73
C SER A 7 13.85 -9.97 -25.73
N GLU A 8 13.12 -10.43 -24.72
CA GLU A 8 11.69 -10.16 -24.55
C GLU A 8 11.42 -8.67 -24.35
N LEU A 9 12.20 -8.00 -23.49
CA LEU A 9 12.08 -6.56 -23.30
C LEU A 9 12.35 -5.79 -24.61
N THR A 10 13.35 -6.22 -25.38
CA THR A 10 13.68 -5.60 -26.66
C THR A 10 12.53 -5.76 -27.66
N ALA A 11 11.95 -6.96 -27.76
CA ALA A 11 10.82 -7.23 -28.64
C ALA A 11 9.59 -6.41 -28.25
N LEU A 12 9.28 -6.35 -26.96
CA LEU A 12 8.13 -5.60 -26.43
C LEU A 12 8.28 -4.10 -26.69
N LEU A 13 9.47 -3.54 -26.54
CA LEU A 13 9.72 -2.13 -26.82
C LEU A 13 9.74 -1.83 -28.32
N ALA A 14 10.27 -2.72 -29.15
CA ALA A 14 10.26 -2.57 -30.61
C ALA A 14 8.81 -2.49 -31.12
N ASP A 15 7.93 -3.36 -30.65
CA ASP A 15 6.49 -3.34 -30.97
C ASP A 15 5.84 -2.01 -30.57
N LYS A 16 6.03 -1.57 -29.32
CA LYS A 16 5.39 -0.34 -28.81
C LYS A 16 5.89 0.95 -29.44
N THR A 17 7.17 1.02 -29.79
CA THR A 17 7.82 2.26 -30.27
C THR A 17 7.95 2.33 -31.79
N ARG A 18 7.68 1.22 -32.49
CA ARG A 18 7.93 1.04 -33.94
C ARG A 18 9.40 1.24 -34.33
N LEU A 19 10.33 1.11 -33.39
CA LEU A 19 11.77 1.11 -33.64
C LEU A 19 12.27 -0.29 -33.96
N SER A 20 13.38 -0.39 -34.69
CA SER A 20 14.02 -1.67 -34.91
C SER A 20 14.56 -2.24 -33.60
N ALA A 21 14.61 -3.58 -33.49
CA ALA A 21 15.22 -4.23 -32.32
C ALA A 21 16.70 -3.81 -32.11
N GLN A 22 17.41 -3.49 -33.20
CA GLN A 22 18.78 -3.00 -33.14
C GLN A 22 18.87 -1.60 -32.51
N ASP A 23 17.95 -0.69 -32.88
CA ASP A 23 17.90 0.65 -32.32
C ASP A 23 17.51 0.62 -30.84
N ILE A 24 16.51 -0.20 -30.47
CA ILE A 24 16.14 -0.42 -29.07
C ILE A 24 17.33 -0.95 -28.27
N SER A 25 18.04 -1.96 -28.78
CA SER A 25 19.21 -2.48 -28.08
C SER A 25 20.32 -1.43 -27.93
N ARG A 26 20.47 -0.51 -28.89
CA ARG A 26 21.43 0.59 -28.81
C ARG A 26 21.01 1.58 -27.73
N VAL A 27 19.73 1.99 -27.72
CA VAL A 27 19.18 2.91 -26.71
C VAL A 27 19.30 2.32 -25.31
N LEU A 28 18.91 1.07 -25.10
CA LEU A 28 19.00 0.41 -23.79
C LEU A 28 20.46 0.31 -23.30
N LYS A 29 21.39 0.04 -24.23
CA LYS A 29 22.82 0.01 -23.90
C LYS A 29 23.31 1.40 -23.47
N THR A 30 23.05 2.43 -24.26
CA THR A 30 23.45 3.81 -23.96
C THR A 30 22.82 4.30 -22.66
N LEU A 31 21.55 3.98 -22.42
CA LEU A 31 20.88 4.30 -21.16
C LEU A 31 21.58 3.63 -19.97
N GLY A 32 21.93 2.34 -20.09
CA GLY A 32 22.66 1.63 -19.04
C GLY A 32 24.04 2.23 -18.75
N GLU A 33 24.76 2.67 -19.77
CA GLU A 33 26.05 3.36 -19.65
C GLU A 33 25.89 4.71 -18.92
N VAL A 34 24.94 5.54 -19.37
CA VAL A 34 24.65 6.84 -18.75
C VAL A 34 24.21 6.67 -17.29
N LEU A 35 23.36 5.68 -16.99
CA LEU A 35 22.97 5.38 -15.62
C LEU A 35 24.20 5.02 -14.78
N SER A 36 24.99 4.05 -15.23
CA SER A 36 26.19 3.58 -14.52
C SER A 36 27.18 4.71 -14.22
N GLU A 37 27.40 5.62 -15.18
CA GLU A 37 28.27 6.78 -15.01
C GLU A 37 27.73 7.77 -13.98
N ASN A 38 26.42 7.99 -13.93
CA ASN A 38 25.80 8.99 -13.07
C ASN A 38 25.34 8.46 -11.70
N MET A 39 25.35 7.14 -11.50
CA MET A 39 24.90 6.48 -10.27
C MET A 39 25.61 6.94 -8.99
N HIS A 40 26.85 7.44 -9.08
CA HIS A 40 27.59 7.98 -7.94
C HIS A 40 26.96 9.28 -7.39
N ARG A 41 26.13 9.98 -8.19
CA ARG A 41 25.41 11.19 -7.81
C ARG A 41 23.96 10.93 -7.41
N GLY A 42 23.49 9.70 -7.59
CA GLY A 42 22.06 9.40 -7.60
C GLY A 42 21.44 9.75 -8.94
N VAL A 43 20.58 8.87 -9.47
CA VAL A 43 19.80 9.11 -10.68
C VAL A 43 18.33 8.94 -10.36
N SER A 44 17.52 9.97 -10.63
CA SER A 44 16.06 9.89 -10.52
C SER A 44 15.44 9.58 -11.87
N LEU A 45 14.60 8.55 -11.91
CA LEU A 45 13.78 8.18 -13.05
C LEU A 45 12.31 8.35 -12.67
N PRO A 46 11.62 9.39 -13.19
CA PRO A 46 10.22 9.65 -12.85
C PRO A 46 9.31 8.46 -13.19
N GLY A 47 8.47 8.05 -12.22
CA GLY A 47 7.57 6.90 -12.32
C GLY A 47 8.25 5.55 -12.15
N VAL A 48 9.52 5.54 -11.73
CA VAL A 48 10.30 4.35 -11.40
C VAL A 48 10.91 4.52 -10.01
N GLY A 49 11.65 5.60 -9.76
CA GLY A 49 12.32 5.85 -8.49
C GLY A 49 13.73 6.40 -8.61
N GLU A 50 14.50 6.30 -7.53
CA GLU A 50 15.87 6.80 -7.41
C GLU A 50 16.88 5.64 -7.34
N MET A 51 17.95 5.72 -8.14
CA MET A 51 19.04 4.75 -8.14
C MET A 51 20.27 5.36 -7.51
N LYS A 52 20.84 4.70 -6.49
CA LYS A 52 22.05 5.15 -5.79
C LYS A 52 23.07 4.03 -5.68
N ARG A 53 24.33 4.39 -5.80
CA ARG A 53 25.44 3.52 -5.43
C ARG A 53 25.82 3.77 -3.97
N LEU A 54 25.55 2.80 -3.10
CA LEU A 54 25.94 2.86 -1.69
C LEU A 54 27.29 2.16 -1.52
N ARG A 55 28.24 2.87 -0.91
CA ARG A 55 29.43 2.25 -0.33
C ARG A 55 29.06 1.74 1.04
N ARG A 56 29.16 0.42 1.25
CA ARG A 56 28.96 -0.17 2.57
C ARG A 56 30.06 0.34 3.52
N SER A 57 29.72 1.30 4.36
CA SER A 57 30.59 1.75 5.45
C SER A 57 30.70 0.64 6.49
N GLN A 58 31.95 0.26 6.85
CA GLN A 58 32.25 -0.74 7.88
C GLN A 58 32.05 -0.19 9.30
N ASN A 59 30.90 0.43 9.61
CA ASN A 59 30.64 1.03 10.92
C ASN A 59 29.90 0.12 11.91
N THR A 60 29.92 -1.20 11.71
CA THR A 60 29.57 -2.13 12.78
C THR A 60 30.87 -2.61 13.43
N GLU A 61 31.07 -2.27 14.70
CA GLU A 61 32.24 -2.59 15.55
C GLU A 61 32.57 -4.10 15.65
N GLN A 62 31.81 -4.98 14.98
CA GLN A 62 32.03 -6.43 14.92
C GLN A 62 32.85 -6.90 13.70
N ALA A 63 33.20 -6.04 12.74
CA ALA A 63 33.91 -6.43 11.51
C ALA A 63 35.44 -6.23 11.54
N GLN A 64 36.03 -5.92 12.71
CA GLN A 64 37.44 -5.55 12.82
C GLN A 64 38.44 -6.73 12.76
N HIS A 65 38.00 -7.99 12.71
CA HIS A 65 38.90 -9.14 12.71
C HIS A 65 39.21 -9.78 11.35
N GLN A 66 38.66 -9.27 10.24
CA GLN A 66 39.01 -9.75 8.89
C GLN A 66 39.20 -8.57 7.92
N ALA A 67 40.26 -7.79 8.16
CA ALA A 67 40.69 -6.72 7.26
C ALA A 67 41.50 -7.28 6.08
N ASN A 68 40.79 -7.80 5.08
CA ASN A 68 41.14 -7.72 3.66
C ASN A 68 40.08 -8.48 2.87
N GLU A 69 38.98 -7.83 2.51
CA GLU A 69 38.23 -8.25 1.33
C GLU A 69 37.24 -7.16 0.88
N HIS A 70 36.98 -7.16 -0.42
CA HIS A 70 36.58 -6.02 -1.22
C HIS A 70 35.37 -5.24 -0.70
N LEU A 71 35.53 -3.91 -0.63
CA LEU A 71 34.40 -2.98 -0.62
C LEU A 71 33.60 -3.19 -1.91
N HIS A 72 32.50 -3.91 -1.81
CA HIS A 72 31.56 -4.05 -2.91
C HIS A 72 30.63 -2.83 -2.94
N ASP A 73 30.65 -2.10 -4.04
CA ASP A 73 29.65 -1.08 -4.34
C ASP A 73 28.29 -1.78 -4.53
N ILE A 74 27.29 -1.42 -3.74
CA ILE A 74 25.93 -1.94 -3.89
C ILE A 74 25.10 -0.90 -4.64
N THR A 75 24.36 -1.36 -5.64
CA THR A 75 23.35 -0.56 -6.33
C THR A 75 22.02 -0.75 -5.64
N VAL A 76 21.42 0.35 -5.16
CA VAL A 76 20.08 0.35 -4.56
C VAL A 76 19.14 1.12 -5.48
N VAL A 77 17.95 0.55 -5.70
CA VAL A 77 16.83 1.20 -6.37
C VAL A 77 15.76 1.45 -5.32
N LEU A 78 15.43 2.72 -5.10
CA LEU A 78 14.38 3.18 -4.20
C LEU A 78 13.18 3.56 -5.06
N PRO A 79 12.13 2.73 -5.15
CA PRO A 79 10.99 3.04 -5.99
C PRO A 79 10.29 4.33 -5.55
N ASP A 80 9.68 5.05 -6.48
CA ASP A 80 8.78 6.15 -6.14
C ASP A 80 7.34 5.64 -5.90
N SER A 81 6.50 6.48 -5.30
CA SER A 81 5.12 6.09 -4.97
C SER A 81 4.32 5.68 -6.21
N ALA A 82 4.56 6.32 -7.36
CA ALA A 82 3.86 5.98 -8.60
C ALA A 82 4.22 4.58 -9.12
N PHE A 83 5.46 4.14 -8.89
CA PHE A 83 5.88 2.76 -9.16
C PHE A 83 5.28 1.79 -8.15
N GLU A 84 5.35 2.10 -6.85
CA GLU A 84 4.79 1.26 -5.79
C GLU A 84 3.29 1.04 -5.96
N ASP A 85 2.52 2.08 -6.25
CA ASP A 85 1.07 1.99 -6.48
C ASP A 85 0.73 1.04 -7.64
N LYS A 86 1.50 1.09 -8.73
CA LYS A 86 1.31 0.22 -9.90
C LYS A 86 1.71 -1.22 -9.61
N VAL A 87 2.81 -1.44 -8.89
CA VAL A 87 3.26 -2.80 -8.54
C VAL A 87 2.31 -3.41 -7.52
N ALA A 88 1.93 -2.68 -6.48
CA ALA A 88 0.96 -3.12 -5.48
C ALA A 88 -0.37 -3.53 -6.15
N TRP A 89 -0.86 -2.75 -7.11
CA TRP A 89 -2.04 -3.12 -7.89
C TRP A 89 -1.85 -4.41 -8.69
N ASN A 90 -0.73 -4.54 -9.40
CA ASN A 90 -0.49 -5.71 -10.26
C ASN A 90 -0.22 -6.99 -9.45
N VAL A 91 0.46 -6.88 -8.30
CA VAL A 91 0.67 -7.99 -7.36
C VAL A 91 -0.65 -8.37 -6.70
N ALA A 92 -1.43 -7.40 -6.24
CA ALA A 92 -2.77 -7.65 -5.71
C ALA A 92 -3.67 -8.34 -6.75
N ALA A 93 -3.67 -7.87 -8.00
CA ALA A 93 -4.45 -8.48 -9.07
C ALA A 93 -3.98 -9.91 -9.42
N ALA A 94 -2.67 -10.16 -9.41
CA ALA A 94 -2.10 -11.47 -9.75
C ALA A 94 -2.21 -12.50 -8.61
N GLU A 95 -2.08 -12.08 -7.36
CA GLU A 95 -2.13 -12.96 -6.18
C GLU A 95 -3.54 -13.10 -5.60
N PHE A 96 -4.37 -12.06 -5.65
CA PHE A 96 -5.73 -12.06 -5.09
C PHE A 96 -6.84 -12.15 -6.15
N GLY A 97 -6.52 -12.20 -7.44
CA GLY A 97 -7.52 -12.34 -8.51
C GLY A 97 -8.42 -13.58 -8.41
N GLN A 98 -8.01 -14.61 -7.65
CA GLN A 98 -8.85 -15.78 -7.35
C GLN A 98 -9.70 -15.66 -6.09
N TRP A 99 -9.40 -14.72 -5.19
CA TRP A 99 -10.09 -14.49 -3.92
C TRP A 99 -10.90 -13.20 -3.88
N LEU A 100 -10.70 -12.30 -4.85
CA LEU A 100 -11.60 -11.16 -5.06
C LEU A 100 -12.97 -11.72 -5.47
N PRO A 101 -14.02 -11.50 -4.67
CA PRO A 101 -15.38 -11.75 -5.11
C PRO A 101 -15.59 -11.00 -6.43
N LYS A 102 -16.40 -11.55 -7.35
CA LYS A 102 -16.85 -10.82 -8.54
C LYS A 102 -17.17 -9.38 -8.12
N ASP A 103 -16.50 -8.40 -8.74
CA ASP A 103 -16.58 -7.01 -8.33
C ASP A 103 -18.02 -6.67 -7.93
N PRO A 104 -18.29 -6.36 -6.64
CA PRO A 104 -19.62 -5.92 -6.26
C PRO A 104 -19.95 -4.72 -7.15
N GLU A 105 -21.18 -4.68 -7.68
CA GLU A 105 -21.60 -3.56 -8.52
C GLU A 105 -21.20 -2.25 -7.82
N PRO A 106 -20.64 -1.25 -8.53
CA PRO A 106 -20.13 -0.04 -7.89
C PRO A 106 -21.17 0.56 -6.93
N GLY A 107 -20.86 0.57 -5.63
CA GLY A 107 -21.76 1.05 -4.57
C GLY A 107 -22.61 -0.03 -3.88
N ALA A 108 -22.52 -1.30 -4.28
CA ALA A 108 -23.10 -2.41 -3.52
C ALA A 108 -22.34 -2.59 -2.21
N PRO A 109 -23.05 -2.75 -1.07
CA PRO A 109 -22.43 -2.98 0.21
C PRO A 109 -21.67 -4.31 0.22
N LEU A 110 -20.51 -4.33 0.88
CA LEU A 110 -19.76 -5.55 1.14
C LEU A 110 -20.53 -6.43 2.14
N ASP A 111 -20.21 -7.72 2.20
CA ASP A 111 -20.76 -8.59 3.24
C ASP A 111 -20.36 -8.07 4.64
N GLU A 112 -21.33 -8.03 5.55
CA GLU A 112 -21.10 -7.53 6.91
C GLU A 112 -20.40 -8.58 7.78
N HIS A 113 -19.29 -8.20 8.38
CA HIS A 113 -18.56 -8.96 9.37
C HIS A 113 -18.38 -8.12 10.63
N LYS A 114 -19.11 -8.48 11.69
CA LYS A 114 -18.92 -7.87 13.02
C LYS A 114 -17.60 -8.30 13.61
N LEU A 115 -16.81 -7.35 14.10
CA LEU A 115 -15.55 -7.63 14.75
C LEU A 115 -15.79 -7.81 16.25
N VAL A 116 -15.35 -8.95 16.78
CA VAL A 116 -15.35 -9.20 18.22
C VAL A 116 -14.00 -8.77 18.75
N VAL A 117 -13.99 -7.81 19.67
CA VAL A 117 -12.75 -7.43 20.36
C VAL A 117 -12.60 -8.34 21.56
N GLU A 118 -11.61 -9.23 21.53
CA GLU A 118 -11.26 -10.03 22.68
C GLU A 118 -10.61 -9.14 23.74
N ALA A 119 -11.16 -9.14 24.96
CA ALA A 119 -10.54 -8.44 26.07
C ALA A 119 -9.15 -9.06 26.36
N PRO A 120 -8.12 -8.25 26.68
CA PRO A 120 -6.83 -8.80 27.07
C PRO A 120 -6.99 -9.72 28.27
N THR A 121 -6.46 -10.94 28.16
CA THR A 121 -6.62 -12.07 29.10
C THR A 121 -6.12 -11.81 30.52
N ASN A 122 -5.46 -10.68 30.77
CA ASN A 122 -4.93 -10.27 32.07
C ASN A 122 -5.70 -9.10 32.72
N SER A 123 -6.89 -8.75 32.22
CA SER A 123 -7.69 -7.69 32.83
C SER A 123 -8.35 -8.17 34.13
N VAL A 124 -7.95 -7.56 35.24
CA VAL A 124 -8.62 -7.67 36.54
C VAL A 124 -10.09 -7.23 36.36
N PRO A 125 -11.08 -7.97 36.89
CA PRO A 125 -12.48 -7.56 36.80
C PRO A 125 -12.63 -6.24 37.57
N THR A 126 -12.67 -5.15 36.81
CA THR A 126 -12.89 -3.82 37.34
C THR A 126 -14.39 -3.60 37.29
N ASN A 127 -15.04 -3.51 38.45
CA ASN A 127 -16.47 -3.23 38.60
C ASN A 127 -16.80 -1.79 38.17
N THR A 128 -16.53 -1.45 36.92
CA THR A 128 -17.03 -0.24 36.27
C THR A 128 -18.42 -0.53 35.69
N PRO A 129 -19.37 0.41 35.81
CA PRO A 129 -20.71 0.23 35.28
C PRO A 129 -20.62 -0.09 33.80
N GLU A 130 -21.19 -1.23 33.44
CA GLU A 130 -21.24 -1.79 32.10
C GLU A 130 -21.76 -0.73 31.14
N MET A 131 -20.94 -0.39 30.14
CA MET A 131 -21.49 0.17 28.91
C MET A 131 -22.22 -1.00 28.26
N ASP A 132 -23.52 -1.12 28.55
CA ASP A 132 -24.38 -2.28 28.20
C ASP A 132 -24.48 -2.57 26.70
N ALA A 133 -23.93 -1.70 25.85
CA ALA A 133 -23.90 -1.88 24.41
C ALA A 133 -22.58 -2.53 23.96
N PRO A 134 -22.61 -3.67 23.26
CA PRO A 134 -21.42 -4.20 22.62
C PRO A 134 -20.87 -3.20 21.60
N PRO A 135 -19.55 -3.09 21.45
CA PRO A 135 -18.96 -2.09 20.58
C PRO A 135 -19.32 -2.34 19.11
N ARG A 136 -19.54 -1.27 18.36
CA ARG A 136 -20.09 -1.35 17.00
C ARG A 136 -19.00 -1.48 15.93
N PHE A 137 -18.04 -2.37 16.13
CA PHE A 137 -17.00 -2.64 15.13
C PHE A 137 -17.52 -3.55 14.02
N LYS A 138 -17.36 -3.15 12.75
CA LYS A 138 -17.64 -4.03 11.61
C LYS A 138 -16.82 -3.68 10.38
N VAL A 139 -16.63 -4.69 9.54
CA VAL A 139 -16.12 -4.59 8.17
C VAL A 139 -17.29 -4.92 7.24
N GLY A 140 -17.46 -4.11 6.20
CA GLY A 140 -18.56 -4.24 5.24
C GLY A 140 -19.95 -3.97 5.83
N GLY A 141 -20.98 -4.28 5.04
CA GLY A 141 -22.36 -3.92 5.33
C GLY A 141 -22.69 -2.47 4.99
N THR A 142 -23.56 -1.86 5.79
CA THR A 142 -23.91 -0.43 5.70
C THR A 142 -23.43 0.31 6.94
N PRO A 143 -22.93 1.55 6.83
CA PRO A 143 -22.46 2.29 8.01
C PRO A 143 -23.60 2.52 9.01
N ASP A 144 -23.33 2.29 10.29
CA ASP A 144 -24.22 2.68 11.39
C ASP A 144 -23.94 4.14 11.74
N TRP A 145 -24.56 5.06 11.00
CA TRP A 145 -24.37 6.51 11.17
C TRP A 145 -24.80 7.00 12.55
N LEU A 146 -23.98 7.84 13.18
CA LEU A 146 -24.36 8.59 14.39
C LEU A 146 -25.22 9.79 14.04
N GLU A 147 -24.85 10.48 12.97
CA GLU A 147 -25.54 11.66 12.44
C GLU A 147 -26.17 11.36 11.07
N SER A 148 -26.16 12.32 10.15
CA SER A 148 -26.60 12.12 8.77
C SER A 148 -25.58 11.32 7.96
N PRO A 149 -26.03 10.50 6.98
CA PRO A 149 -25.14 9.81 6.05
C PRO A 149 -24.23 10.77 5.27
N ASP A 150 -22.92 10.54 5.31
CA ASP A 150 -21.91 11.33 4.58
C ASP A 150 -20.95 10.41 3.82
N ILE A 151 -21.40 9.92 2.67
CA ILE A 151 -20.62 9.02 1.82
C ILE A 151 -19.69 9.86 0.92
N PRO A 152 -18.35 9.73 1.05
CA PRO A 152 -17.41 10.46 0.20
C PRO A 152 -17.49 9.99 -1.26
N ARG A 153 -17.09 10.87 -2.18
CA ARG A 153 -17.05 10.58 -3.62
C ARG A 153 -15.62 10.56 -4.14
N CYS A 154 -15.34 9.62 -5.03
CA CYS A 154 -14.07 9.48 -5.74
C CYS A 154 -14.34 8.93 -7.15
N CYS A 155 -13.54 9.32 -8.15
CA CYS A 155 -13.72 8.88 -9.55
C CYS A 155 -15.14 9.10 -10.12
N GLY A 156 -15.87 10.11 -9.60
CA GLY A 156 -17.23 10.43 -10.05
C GLY A 156 -18.34 9.59 -9.41
N THR A 157 -18.02 8.63 -8.55
CA THR A 157 -18.99 7.76 -7.87
C THR A 157 -18.88 7.88 -6.34
N GLY A 158 -19.89 7.38 -5.62
CA GLY A 158 -19.76 7.16 -4.18
C GLY A 158 -18.70 6.10 -3.90
N MET A 159 -17.93 6.28 -2.83
CA MET A 159 -16.96 5.28 -2.36
C MET A 159 -17.69 4.18 -1.57
N THR A 160 -17.10 2.99 -1.54
CA THR A 160 -17.65 1.82 -0.84
C THR A 160 -17.31 1.91 0.63
N PHE A 161 -18.31 1.68 1.49
CA PHE A 161 -18.07 1.53 2.92
C PHE A 161 -17.26 0.26 3.18
N TYR A 162 -16.14 0.42 3.86
CA TYR A 162 -15.21 -0.67 4.12
C TYR A 162 -15.26 -1.13 5.57
N ALA A 163 -15.22 -0.20 6.52
CA ALA A 163 -15.27 -0.54 7.94
C ALA A 163 -15.73 0.64 8.78
N GLN A 164 -16.23 0.34 9.99
CA GLN A 164 -16.42 1.34 11.03
C GLN A 164 -15.75 0.91 12.34
N LEU A 165 -15.28 1.90 13.09
CA LEU A 165 -14.66 1.74 14.40
C LEU A 165 -15.39 2.58 15.43
N ASP A 166 -15.69 1.96 16.56
CA ASP A 166 -16.33 2.59 17.71
C ASP A 166 -15.25 3.03 18.71
N THR A 167 -15.02 4.33 18.84
CA THR A 167 -13.95 4.83 19.71
C THR A 167 -14.28 4.71 21.20
N SER A 168 -15.53 4.41 21.57
CA SER A 168 -15.89 4.15 22.96
C SER A 168 -15.29 2.85 23.51
N PHE A 169 -14.59 2.07 22.69
CA PHE A 169 -13.91 0.84 23.10
C PHE A 169 -12.52 0.72 22.46
N PRO A 170 -11.46 0.40 23.23
CA PRO A 170 -11.42 0.39 24.69
C PRO A 170 -11.60 1.81 25.26
N PRO A 171 -12.10 1.96 26.51
CA PRO A 171 -12.42 3.26 27.10
C PRO A 171 -11.20 4.21 27.15
N ASP A 172 -9.99 3.66 27.23
CA ASP A 172 -8.73 4.41 27.26
C ASP A 172 -8.44 5.19 25.96
N PHE A 173 -9.16 4.89 24.87
CA PHE A 173 -8.98 5.50 23.56
C PHE A 173 -10.20 6.31 23.10
N THR A 174 -11.11 6.63 24.02
CA THR A 174 -12.30 7.44 23.71
C THR A 174 -11.89 8.82 23.21
N PHE A 175 -12.27 9.14 21.97
CA PHE A 175 -11.99 10.43 21.34
C PHE A 175 -13.33 11.10 21.02
N TRP A 176 -13.50 12.37 21.43
CA TRP A 176 -14.70 13.20 21.22
C TRP A 176 -16.04 12.47 21.50
N ASP A 177 -16.42 12.41 22.78
CA ASP A 177 -17.77 11.99 23.25
C ASP A 177 -18.36 10.77 22.50
N CYS A 178 -17.58 9.69 22.43
CA CYS A 178 -17.94 8.42 21.77
C CYS A 178 -18.09 8.55 20.24
N ALA A 179 -17.04 9.02 19.56
CA ALA A 179 -17.01 9.12 18.12
C ALA A 179 -17.06 7.76 17.39
N MET A 180 -17.67 7.75 16.21
CA MET A 180 -17.58 6.67 15.23
C MET A 180 -16.69 7.09 14.07
N ILE A 181 -15.78 6.21 13.68
CA ILE A 181 -14.90 6.39 12.53
C ILE A 181 -15.41 5.49 11.41
N TYR A 182 -15.63 6.04 10.22
CA TYR A 182 -16.07 5.33 9.03
C TYR A 182 -14.98 5.39 7.95
N ILE A 183 -14.63 4.24 7.40
CA ILE A 183 -13.59 4.08 6.40
C ILE A 183 -14.23 3.71 5.07
N PHE A 184 -13.88 4.45 4.02
CA PHE A 184 -14.37 4.26 2.66
C PHE A 184 -13.23 4.02 1.69
N VAL A 185 -13.44 3.18 0.68
CA VAL A 185 -12.46 2.85 -0.36
C VAL A 185 -13.08 3.04 -1.74
N CYS A 186 -12.31 3.64 -2.65
CA CYS A 186 -12.70 3.78 -4.05
C CYS A 186 -12.43 2.48 -4.79
N ASN A 187 -13.47 1.88 -5.38
CA ASN A 187 -13.34 0.63 -6.15
C ASN A 187 -12.52 0.81 -7.44
N PHE A 188 -12.28 2.04 -7.89
CA PHE A 188 -11.59 2.31 -9.16
C PHE A 188 -10.09 2.59 -9.00
N CYS A 189 -9.69 3.37 -7.99
CA CYS A 189 -8.31 3.79 -7.81
C CYS A 189 -7.70 3.38 -6.47
N GLY A 190 -8.45 2.67 -5.61
CA GLY A 190 -7.98 2.23 -4.29
C GLY A 190 -7.77 3.36 -3.27
N SER A 191 -7.97 4.63 -3.65
CA SER A 191 -7.92 5.74 -2.70
C SER A 191 -8.94 5.56 -1.59
N HIS A 192 -8.61 6.02 -0.39
CA HIS A 192 -9.46 5.89 0.78
C HIS A 192 -9.87 7.26 1.33
N ALA A 193 -10.97 7.29 2.06
CA ALA A 193 -11.44 8.45 2.80
C ALA A 193 -11.97 8.01 4.15
N THR A 194 -11.74 8.85 5.17
CA THR A 194 -12.20 8.59 6.54
C THR A 194 -13.14 9.69 6.97
N LYS A 195 -14.25 9.32 7.61
CA LYS A 195 -15.21 10.24 8.23
C LYS A 195 -15.27 9.96 9.72
N VAL A 196 -15.40 11.01 10.52
CA VAL A 196 -15.57 10.91 11.97
C VAL A 196 -16.87 11.64 12.31
N GLN A 197 -17.74 11.00 13.07
CA GLN A 197 -18.94 11.60 13.65
C GLN A 197 -18.91 11.41 15.16
N SER A 198 -19.45 12.36 15.92
CA SER A 198 -19.57 12.31 17.38
C SER A 198 -20.87 12.99 17.80
N TYR A 199 -21.36 12.72 19.00
CA TYR A 199 -22.56 13.38 19.55
C TYR A 199 -22.32 14.86 19.89
#